data_AF-A0A9J5X274-F1
#
_entry.id   AF-A0A9J5X274-F1
#
_cell.length_a   1.000
_cell.length_b   1.000
_cell.length_c   1.000
_cell.angle_alpha   90.00
_cell.angle_beta   90.00
_cell.angle_gamma   90.00
#
_symmetry.space_group_name_H-M   'P 1'
#
loop_
_entity.id
_entity.type
_entity.pdbx_description
1 polymer ?
#
loop_
_entity_poly.entity_id
_entity_poly.type
_entity_poly.pdbx_seq_one_letter_code
_entity_poly.pdbx_strand_id
1 'polypeptide(L)' 'MMKDKGRIWEEIVKENGLVESKLEEIGGWWFVDLVLIGECPLDTMNKSKEHGFLGFRNSKNAFISWINKIKTCKIVP' A
#
# COMPACT_ATOMS: atom_id res chain seq x y z
N MET A 1 -10.41 5.69 -11.92
CA MET A 1 -11.29 6.46 -11.02
C MET A 1 -10.63 7.69 -10.37
N MET A 2 -9.30 7.72 -10.20
CA MET A 2 -8.58 8.79 -9.45
C MET A 2 -7.95 9.89 -10.31
N LYS A 3 -8.30 9.95 -11.60
CA LYS A 3 -7.82 10.99 -12.51
C LYS A 3 -8.31 12.36 -12.06
N ASP A 4 -7.45 13.38 -12.17
CA ASP A 4 -7.76 14.79 -11.89
C ASP A 4 -8.13 15.09 -10.42
N LYS A 5 -7.81 14.19 -9.49
CA LYS A 5 -8.01 14.36 -8.04
C LYS A 5 -6.80 14.98 -7.32
N GLY A 6 -5.77 15.42 -8.05
CA GLY A 6 -4.54 15.99 -7.49
C GLY A 6 -4.79 17.16 -6.54
N ARG A 7 -5.65 18.12 -6.93
CA ARG A 7 -5.98 19.28 -6.10
C ARG A 7 -6.64 18.91 -4.76
N ILE A 8 -7.48 17.87 -4.76
CA ILE A 8 -8.11 17.38 -3.52
C ILE A 8 -7.05 16.78 -2.60
N TRP A 9 -6.06 16.07 -3.16
CA TRP A 9 -4.95 15.55 -2.39
C TRP A 9 -4.09 16.66 -1.79
N GLU A 10 -3.78 17.71 -2.55
CA GLU A 10 -3.05 18.89 -2.05
C GLU A 10 -3.76 19.55 -0.86
N GLU A 11 -5.09 19.68 -0.92
CA GLU A 11 -5.90 20.19 0.19
C GLU A 11 -5.79 19.27 1.43
N ILE A 12 -5.90 17.95 1.26
CA ILE A 12 -5.75 16.97 2.34
C ILE A 12 -4.36 17.05 2.99
N VAL A 13 -3.30 17.15 2.18
CA VAL A 13 -1.91 17.27 2.66
C VAL A 13 -1.76 18.50 3.53
N LYS A 14 -2.30 19.64 3.08
CA LYS A 14 -2.22 20.89 3.82
C LYS A 14 -3.02 20.86 5.12
N GLU A 15 -4.26 20.36 5.08
CA GLU A 15 -5.15 20.33 6.25
C GLU A 15 -4.64 19.41 7.36
N ASN A 16 -4.00 18.29 6.99
CA ASN A 16 -3.53 17.29 7.95
C ASN A 16 -2.02 17.40 8.26
N GLY A 17 -1.32 18.39 7.70
CA GLY A 17 0.13 18.58 7.90
C GLY A 17 0.96 17.37 7.48
N LEU A 18 0.60 16.78 6.34
CA LEU A 18 1.24 15.59 5.77
C LEU A 18 2.55 15.94 5.05
N VAL A 19 3.32 14.93 4.72
CA VAL A 19 4.49 15.05 3.84
C VAL A 19 4.02 15.52 2.46
N GLU A 20 4.68 16.57 1.95
CA GLU A 20 4.39 17.11 0.62
C GLU A 20 4.57 16.02 -0.45
N SER A 21 3.52 15.79 -1.21
CA SER A 21 3.46 14.73 -2.22
C SER A 21 2.37 15.03 -3.24
N LYS A 22 2.58 14.62 -4.48
CA LYS A 22 1.52 14.63 -5.51
C LYS A 22 0.77 13.31 -5.51
N LEU A 23 -0.52 13.36 -5.88
CA LEU A 23 -1.37 12.17 -5.87
C LEU A 23 -0.84 11.06 -6.79
N GLU A 24 -0.27 11.43 -7.92
CA GLU A 24 0.34 10.52 -8.90
C GLU A 24 1.66 9.89 -8.43
N GLU A 25 2.34 10.48 -7.44
CA GLU A 25 3.58 9.94 -6.88
C GLU A 25 3.31 8.84 -5.86
N ILE A 26 2.20 8.96 -5.12
CA ILE A 26 1.83 8.01 -4.05
C ILE A 26 0.68 7.06 -4.45
N GLY A 27 -0.06 7.39 -5.51
CA GLY A 27 -1.25 6.69 -5.98
C GLY A 27 -0.97 5.82 -7.20
N GLY A 28 -0.60 4.56 -6.97
CA GLY A 28 -0.40 3.56 -8.03
C GLY A 28 -1.70 2.99 -8.62
N TRP A 29 -2.59 3.84 -9.14
CA TRP A 29 -3.97 3.44 -9.50
C TRP A 29 -4.05 2.32 -10.55
N TRP A 30 -3.22 2.39 -11.59
CA TRP A 30 -3.16 1.34 -12.63
C TRP A 30 -2.76 -0.02 -12.04
N PHE A 31 -1.89 -0.01 -11.02
CA PHE A 31 -1.43 -1.22 -10.35
C PHE A 31 -2.51 -1.78 -9.44
N VAL A 32 -3.22 -0.92 -8.70
CA VAL A 32 -4.37 -1.33 -7.89
C VAL A 32 -5.45 -1.94 -8.78
N ASP A 33 -5.77 -1.31 -9.91
CA ASP A 33 -6.74 -1.83 -10.88
C ASP A 33 -6.28 -3.21 -11.40
N LEU A 34 -5.01 -3.37 -11.77
CA LEU A 34 -4.45 -4.65 -12.24
C LEU A 34 -4.49 -5.75 -11.18
N VAL A 35 -4.20 -5.43 -9.91
CA VAL A 35 -4.18 -6.40 -8.81
C VAL A 35 -5.60 -6.83 -8.40
N LEU A 36 -6.59 -5.95 -8.50
CA LEU A 36 -7.95 -6.20 -8.05
C LEU A 36 -8.90 -6.71 -9.14
N ILE A 37 -8.52 -6.67 -10.42
CA ILE A 37 -9.40 -7.07 -11.54
C ILE A 37 -9.59 -8.59 -11.64
N GLY A 38 -8.67 -9.39 -11.10
CA GLY A 38 -8.61 -10.82 -11.34
C GLY A 38 -8.40 -11.66 -10.09
N GLU A 39 -8.41 -12.97 -10.29
CA GLU A 39 -8.01 -13.93 -9.27
C GLU A 39 -6.50 -13.81 -8.98
N CYS A 40 -6.09 -14.20 -7.78
CA CYS A 40 -4.69 -14.21 -7.35
C CYS A 40 -4.22 -15.67 -7.25
N PRO A 41 -3.52 -16.20 -8.26
CA PRO A 41 -2.94 -17.54 -8.20
C PRO A 41 -1.98 -17.66 -7.02
N LEU A 42 -2.12 -18.72 -6.23
CA LEU A 42 -1.28 -18.95 -5.06
C LEU A 42 0.05 -19.61 -5.45
N ASP A 43 1.11 -19.22 -4.74
CA ASP A 43 2.42 -19.84 -4.83
C ASP A 43 2.62 -20.91 -3.74
N THR A 44 3.86 -21.40 -3.60
CA THR A 44 4.25 -22.27 -2.49
C THR A 44 5.57 -21.84 -1.88
N MET A 45 5.64 -21.87 -0.54
CA MET A 45 6.84 -21.59 0.24
C MET A 45 7.64 -22.86 0.60
N ASN A 46 7.30 -24.02 0.03
CA ASN A 46 7.92 -25.30 0.41
C ASN A 46 9.44 -25.30 0.23
N LYS A 47 9.94 -24.92 -0.95
CA LYS A 47 11.37 -24.85 -1.22
C LYS A 47 12.10 -23.95 -0.21
N SER A 48 11.56 -22.77 0.08
CA SER A 48 12.15 -21.83 1.05
C SER A 48 12.21 -22.42 2.46
N LYS A 49 11.14 -23.09 2.90
CA LYS A 49 11.09 -23.76 4.21
C LYS A 49 12.07 -24.93 4.29
N GLU A 50 12.17 -25.74 3.24
CA GLU A 50 13.13 -26.85 3.12
C GLU A 50 14.59 -26.36 3.18
N HIS A 51 14.85 -25.14 2.72
CA HIS A 51 16.17 -24.50 2.75
C HIS A 51 16.36 -23.58 3.97
N GLY A 52 15.54 -23.72 5.01
CA GLY A 52 15.73 -23.08 6.31
C GLY A 52 15.07 -21.72 6.51
N PHE A 53 14.31 -21.20 5.54
CA PHE A 53 13.54 -19.97 5.71
C PHE A 53 12.17 -20.26 6.36
N LEU A 54 12.09 -20.04 7.67
CA LEU A 54 10.88 -20.33 8.48
C LEU A 54 10.09 -19.06 8.85
N GLY A 55 10.51 -17.89 8.35
CA GLY A 55 9.83 -16.63 8.61
C GLY A 55 8.45 -16.60 7.94
N PHE A 56 7.43 -16.21 8.70
CA PHE A 56 6.09 -15.98 8.17
C PHE A 56 5.48 -14.70 8.74
N ARG A 57 4.36 -14.26 8.15
CA ARG A 57 3.55 -13.16 8.66
C ARG A 57 2.08 -13.56 8.61
N ASN A 58 1.31 -13.06 9.57
CA ASN A 58 -0.13 -13.01 9.44
C ASN A 58 -0.47 -11.80 8.55
N SER A 59 -1.02 -12.04 7.36
CA SER A 59 -1.26 -10.99 6.35
C SER A 59 -2.21 -9.89 6.84
N LYS A 60 -3.24 -10.22 7.62
CA LYS A 60 -4.16 -9.22 8.20
C LYS A 60 -3.43 -8.27 9.13
N ASN A 61 -2.64 -8.82 10.05
CA ASN A 61 -1.87 -8.00 11.01
C ASN A 61 -0.79 -7.18 10.29
N ALA A 62 -0.13 -7.78 9.29
CA ALA A 62 0.85 -7.08 8.47
C ALA A 62 0.23 -5.91 7.70
N PHE A 63 -0.95 -6.08 7.12
CA PHE A 63 -1.66 -5.02 6.40
C PHE A 63 -1.97 -3.83 7.32
N ILE A 64 -2.50 -4.08 8.51
CA ILE A 64 -2.74 -3.04 9.52
C ILE A 64 -1.42 -2.36 9.93
N SER A 65 -0.34 -3.13 10.12
CA SER A 65 0.98 -2.58 10.46
C SER A 65 1.52 -1.65 9.37
N TRP A 66 1.34 -1.97 8.08
CA TRP A 66 1.74 -1.11 6.97
C TRP A 66 0.91 0.17 6.89
N ILE A 67 -0.41 0.09 7.09
CA ILE A 67 -1.27 1.28 7.19
C ILE A 67 -0.79 2.19 8.32
N ASN A 68 -0.57 1.63 9.51
CA ASN A 68 -0.12 2.39 10.67
C ASN A 68 1.25 3.03 10.43
N LYS A 69 2.16 2.34 9.73
CA LYS A 69 3.47 2.89 9.36
C LYS A 69 3.32 4.12 8.46
N ILE A 70 2.48 4.05 7.44
CA ILE A 70 2.24 5.16 6.50
C ILE A 70 1.59 6.35 7.21
N LYS A 71 0.64 6.12 8.12
CA LYS A 71 0.07 7.14 9.02
C LYS A 71 1.12 7.78 9.93
N THR A 72 1.96 6.97 10.56
CA THR A 72 3.04 7.45 11.44
C THR A 72 4.05 8.30 10.69
N CYS A 73 4.34 7.96 9.43
CA CYS A 73 5.17 8.75 8.53
C CYS A 73 4.46 9.99 7.97
N LYS A 74 3.20 10.26 8.35
CA LYS A 74 2.39 11.38 7.86
C LYS A 74 2.26 11.42 6.34
N ILE A 75 2.20 10.27 5.68
CA ILE A 75 1.93 10.20 4.24
C ILE A 75 0.41 10.25 4.00
N VAL A 76 -0.37 9.68 4.91
CA VAL A 76 -1.83 9.77 4.96
C VAL A 76 -2.27 10.17 6.37
N PRO A 77 -3.49 10.71 6.57
CA PRO A 77 -4.04 11.00 7.89
C PRO A 77 -4.25 9.74 8.74
#